data_AF-A0A954QYU8-F1
#
_entry.id   AF-A0A954QYU8-F1
#
_cell.length_a   1.000
_cell.length_b   1.000
_cell.length_c   1.000
_cell.angle_alpha   90.00
_cell.angle_beta   90.00
_cell.angle_gamma   90.00
#
_symmetry.space_group_name_H-M   'P 1'
#
loop_
_entity.id
_entity.type
_entity.pdbx_description
1 polymer ?
#
loop_
_entity_poly.entity_id
_entity_poly.type
_entity_poly.pdbx_seq_one_letter_code
_entity_poly.pdbx_strand_id
1 'polypeptide(L)' 'RGETQEAHDVICWSVPRHYVIRMGQWKAIRGRQAERWELYDLESDGTETTDLASKHPEIVERLAERFSEWQRRVGDR' A
#
# COMPACT_ATOMS: atom_id res chain seq x y z
N ARG A 1 21.66 -17.78 -7.28
CA ARG A 1 20.39 -18.39 -7.76
C ARG A 1 19.28 -17.57 -7.11
N GLY A 2 18.38 -16.97 -7.88
CA GLY A 2 17.23 -16.27 -7.32
C GLY A 2 16.27 -17.29 -6.75
N GLU A 3 16.39 -17.55 -5.46
CA GLU A 3 15.41 -18.32 -4.69
C GLU A 3 14.05 -17.61 -4.81
N THR A 4 13.03 -18.38 -5.21
CA THR A 4 11.67 -17.92 -5.36
C THR A 4 11.19 -17.45 -3.99
N GLN A 5 11.31 -16.14 -3.75
CA GLN A 5 10.83 -15.51 -2.53
C GLN A 5 9.36 -15.86 -2.40
N GLU A 6 8.98 -16.52 -1.28
CA GLU A 6 7.57 -16.74 -0.95
C GLU A 6 6.85 -15.41 -1.13
N ALA A 7 5.75 -15.43 -1.89
CA ALA A 7 5.03 -14.21 -2.23
C ALA A 7 4.76 -13.45 -0.93
N HIS A 8 5.38 -12.28 -0.77
CA HIS A 8 5.11 -11.46 0.40
C HIS A 8 3.67 -11.01 0.27
N ASP A 9 2.76 -11.64 1.03
CA ASP A 9 1.34 -11.31 1.00
C ASP A 9 1.10 -9.81 1.18
N VAL A 10 1.90 -9.16 2.03
CA VAL A 10 1.83 -7.71 2.27
C VAL A 10 3.23 -7.15 2.49
N ILE A 11 3.57 -6.10 1.75
CA ILE A 11 4.80 -5.32 1.92
C ILE A 11 4.40 -3.91 2.35
N CYS A 12 4.89 -3.47 3.52
CA CYS A 12 4.66 -2.13 4.03
C CYS A 12 5.99 -1.42 4.28
N TRP A 13 6.07 -0.14 3.95
CA TRP A 13 7.21 0.70 4.29
C TRP A 13 6.79 2.16 4.47
N SER A 14 7.56 2.89 5.27
CA SER A 14 7.41 4.33 5.46
C SER A 14 8.63 5.05 4.89
N VAL A 15 8.38 6.17 4.23
CA VAL A 15 9.40 7.14 3.82
C VAL A 15 9.07 8.48 4.49
N PRO A 16 10.00 9.46 4.55
CA PRO A 16 9.80 10.68 5.34
C PRO A 16 8.51 11.46 5.06
N ARG A 17 7.90 11.29 3.89
CA ARG A 17 6.66 11.97 3.49
C ARG A 17 5.49 11.05 3.16
N HIS A 18 5.70 9.74 3.04
CA HIS A 18 4.66 8.82 2.57
C HIS A 18 4.68 7.50 3.33
N TYR A 19 3.49 6.94 3.47
CA TYR A 19 3.22 5.58 3.88
C TYR A 19 2.83 4.78 2.65
N VAL A 20 3.37 3.58 2.53
CA VAL A 20 3.12 2.72 1.37
C VAL A 20 2.83 1.31 1.84
N ILE A 21 1.79 0.72 1.26
CA ILE A 21 1.45 -0.69 1.39
C ILE A 21 1.22 -1.28 0.00
N ARG A 22 1.73 -2.49 -0.21
CA ARG A 22 1.47 -3.31 -1.41
C ARG A 22 0.99 -4.68 -0.98
N MET A 23 -0.11 -5.14 -1.59
CA MET A 23 -0.68 -6.46 -1.40
C MET A 23 -1.08 -7.03 -2.77
N GLY A 24 -0.29 -7.96 -3.29
CA GLY A 24 -0.46 -8.47 -4.65
C GLY A 24 -0.33 -7.37 -5.72
N GLN A 25 -1.38 -7.22 -6.54
CA GLN A 25 -1.48 -6.19 -7.58
C GLN A 25 -1.78 -4.80 -7.03
N TRP A 26 -2.32 -4.69 -5.82
CA TRP A 26 -2.76 -3.42 -5.26
C TRP A 26 -1.63 -2.73 -4.52
N LYS A 27 -1.47 -1.44 -4.78
CA LYS A 27 -0.58 -0.56 -4.02
C LYS A 27 -1.36 0.64 -3.53
N ALA A 28 -1.28 0.94 -2.24
CA ALA A 28 -1.84 2.15 -1.67
C ALA A 28 -0.73 3.04 -1.11
N ILE A 29 -0.85 4.35 -1.36
CA ILE A 29 0.08 5.37 -0.92
C ILE A 29 -0.71 6.42 -0.14
N ARG A 30 -0.17 6.89 0.99
CA ARG A 30 -0.74 8.01 1.74
C ARG A 30 0.37 8.95 2.18
N GLY A 31 0.23 10.24 1.88
CA GLY A 31 1.10 11.25 2.46
C GLY A 31 0.98 11.26 3.99
N ARG A 32 2.07 11.46 4.74
CA ARG A 32 2.01 11.51 6.22
C ARG A 32 1.11 12.63 6.75
N GLN A 33 0.99 13.70 5.97
CA GLN A 33 0.09 14.84 6.23
C GLN A 33 -1.25 14.73 5.48
N ALA A 34 -1.42 13.70 4.66
CA ALA A 34 -2.63 13.46 3.90
C ALA A 34 -3.59 12.56 4.69
N GLU A 35 -4.88 12.85 4.57
CA GLU A 35 -5.96 12.08 5.20
C GLU A 35 -6.45 10.93 4.31
N ARG A 36 -6.15 10.99 3.01
CA ARG A 36 -6.65 10.03 2.02
C ARG A 36 -5.52 9.15 1.49
N TRP A 37 -5.83 7.87 1.35
CA TRP A 37 -5.03 6.91 0.60
C TRP A 37 -5.35 7.03 -0.88
N GLU A 38 -4.31 6.97 -1.70
CA GLU A 38 -4.39 6.80 -3.15
C GLU A 38 -4.17 5.31 -3.45
N LEU A 39 -4.92 4.76 -4.41
CA LEU A 39 -4.90 3.33 -4.75
C LEU A 39 -4.52 3.15 -6.22
N TYR A 40 -3.58 2.25 -6.46
CA TYR A 40 -3.11 1.92 -7.80
C TYR A 40 -3.15 0.41 -8.03
N ASP A 41 -3.53 0.03 -9.25
CA ASP A 41 -3.47 -1.34 -9.74
C ASP A 41 -2.19 -1.52 -10.56
N LEU A 42 -1.19 -2.19 -9.98
CA LEU A 42 0.13 -2.33 -10.61
C LEU A 42 0.15 -3.34 -11.77
N GLU A 43 -0.88 -4.16 -11.91
CA GLU A 43 -0.99 -5.12 -13.02
C GLU A 43 -1.45 -4.41 -14.30
N SER A 44 -2.43 -3.50 -14.17
CA SER A 44 -2.99 -2.72 -15.28
C SER A 44 -2.26 -1.40 -15.50
N ASP A 45 -1.69 -0.80 -14.46
CA ASP A 45 -1.05 0.51 -14.48
C ASP A 45 0.22 0.52 -13.62
N GLY A 46 1.28 -0.12 -14.14
CA GLY A 46 2.61 -0.12 -13.52
C GLY A 46 3.26 1.27 -13.41
N THR A 47 2.68 2.30 -14.03
CA THR A 47 3.13 3.69 -13.94
C THR A 47 2.45 4.52 -12.86
N GLU A 48 1.47 3.95 -12.13
CA GLU A 48 0.79 4.61 -10.99
C GLU A 48 0.17 5.98 -11.38
N THR A 49 -0.46 6.03 -12.54
CA THR A 49 -1.05 7.25 -13.11
C THR A 49 -2.52 7.44 -12.74
N THR A 50 -3.24 6.35 -12.47
CA THR A 50 -4.68 6.39 -12.20
C THR A 50 -4.99 6.08 -10.74
N ASP A 51 -5.42 7.09 -9.98
CA ASP A 51 -5.98 6.87 -8.65
C ASP A 51 -7.34 6.15 -8.75
N LEU A 52 -7.40 4.97 -8.15
CA LEU A 52 -8.57 4.10 -8.07
C LEU A 52 -9.22 4.12 -6.68
N ALA A 53 -8.74 4.95 -5.74
CA ALA A 53 -9.21 4.94 -4.36
C ALA A 53 -10.72 5.23 -4.26
N SER A 54 -11.21 6.16 -5.08
CA SER A 54 -12.64 6.49 -5.13
C SER A 54 -13.50 5.42 -5.80
N LYS A 55 -12.89 4.53 -6.60
CA LYS A 55 -13.60 3.45 -7.32
C LYS A 55 -13.64 2.15 -6.53
N HIS A 56 -12.64 1.92 -5.67
CA HIS A 56 -12.50 0.72 -4.84
C HIS A 56 -12.23 1.07 -3.37
N PRO A 57 -13.14 1.80 -2.70
CA PRO A 57 -12.97 2.19 -1.30
C PRO A 57 -12.79 0.98 -0.36
N GLU A 58 -13.40 -0.17 -0.68
CA GLU A 58 -13.28 -1.40 0.09
C GLU A 58 -11.85 -1.97 0.07
N ILE A 59 -11.12 -1.78 -1.03
CA ILE A 59 -9.73 -2.22 -1.16
C ILE A 59 -8.82 -1.28 -0.36
N VAL A 60 -9.11 0.03 -0.44
CA VAL A 60 -8.40 1.05 0.35
C VAL A 60 -8.53 0.79 1.84
N GLU A 61 -9.74 0.52 2.32
CA GLU A 61 -10.01 0.24 3.74
C GLU A 61 -9.21 -0.99 4.19
N ARG A 62 -9.29 -2.09 3.44
CA ARG A 62 -8.54 -3.32 3.76
C ARG A 62 -7.03 -3.07 3.82
N LEU A 63 -6.47 -2.30 2.89
CA LEU A 63 -5.05 -1.95 2.88
C LEU A 63 -4.69 -1.04 4.05
N ALA A 64 -5.53 -0.05 4.36
CA ALA A 64 -5.32 0.86 5.49
C ALA A 64 -5.33 0.11 6.83
N GLU A 65 -6.20 -0.88 7.00
CA GLU A 65 -6.23 -1.75 8.18
C GLU A 65 -4.93 -2.54 8.31
N ARG A 66 -4.51 -3.25 7.24
CA ARG A 66 -3.25 -4.01 7.23
C ARG A 66 -2.03 -3.13 7.49
N PHE A 67 -2.04 -1.91 6.95
CA PHE A 67 -0.97 -0.95 7.21
C PHE A 67 -0.95 -0.50 8.67
N SER A 68 -2.10 -0.25 9.27
CA SER A 68 -2.22 0.11 10.69
C SER A 68 -1.70 -1.00 11.61
N GLU A 69 -1.97 -2.26 11.27
CA GLU A 69 -1.41 -3.41 11.98
C GLU A 69 0.12 -3.47 11.87
N TRP A 70 0.65 -3.24 10.66
CA TRP A 70 2.08 -3.16 10.44
C TRP A 70 2.72 -2.01 11.22
N GLN A 71 2.17 -0.80 11.18
CA GLN A 71 2.68 0.37 11.92
C GLN A 71 2.76 0.07 13.41
N ARG A 72 1.73 -0.55 13.98
CA ARG A 72 1.72 -0.98 15.39
C ARG A 72 2.81 -2.01 15.68
N ARG A 73 3.08 -2.93 14.74
CA ARG A 73 4.11 -3.96 14.89
C ARG A 73 5.53 -3.39 14.83
N VAL A 74 5.79 -2.41 13.96
CA VAL A 74 7.14 -1.83 13.77
C VAL A 74 7.40 -0.61 14.65
N GLY A 75 6.36 -0.03 15.26
CA GLY A 75 6.47 1.19 16.09
C GLY A 75 6.65 2.48 15.28
N ASP A 76 6.31 2.46 13.99
CA ASP A 76 6.39 3.62 13.10
C ASP A 76 5.20 4.55 13.38
N ARG A 77 5.48 5.74 13.92
CA ARG A 77 4.50 6.73 14.37
C ARG A 77 4.57 8.00 13.54
#